data_AF-A0A6M7U3S5-F1
#
_entry.id   AF-A0A6M7U3S5-F1
#
_cell.length_a   1.000
_cell.length_b   1.000
_cell.length_c   1.000
_cell.angle_alpha   90.00
_cell.angle_beta   90.00
_cell.angle_gamma   90.00
#
_symmetry.space_group_name_H-M   'P 1'
#
loop_
_entity.id
_entity.type
_entity.pdbx_description
1 polymer ?
#
loop_
_entity_poly.entity_id
_entity_poly.type
_entity_poly.pdbx_seq_one_letter_code
_entity_poly.pdbx_strand_id
1 'polypeptide(L)' 'MTAPLSPTDHAAAVAWLKANWSAAERPLVPMIRERFGAGPIEAVAILREASPHGRREATT' A
#
# COMPACT_ATOMS: atom_id res chain seq x y z
N MET A 1 -16.65 -19.10 4.02
CA MET A 1 -16.09 -19.08 2.65
C MET A 1 -15.45 -17.72 2.44
N THR A 2 -14.13 -17.62 2.63
CA THR A 2 -13.38 -16.38 2.36
C THR A 2 -13.37 -16.18 0.85
N ALA A 3 -13.97 -15.09 0.36
CA ALA A 3 -13.91 -14.74 -1.05
C ALA A 3 -12.45 -14.74 -1.51
N PRO A 4 -12.11 -15.26 -2.70
CA PRO A 4 -10.80 -15.01 -3.27
C PRO A 4 -10.69 -13.49 -3.38
N LEU A 5 -9.83 -12.89 -2.57
CA LEU A 5 -9.49 -11.48 -2.69
C LEU A 5 -9.10 -11.32 -4.16
N SER A 6 -9.90 -10.58 -4.95
CA SER A 6 -9.48 -10.13 -6.28
C SER A 6 -8.02 -9.70 -6.14
N PRO A 7 -7.10 -10.12 -7.03
CA PRO A 7 -5.71 -9.74 -6.89
C PRO A 7 -5.69 -8.22 -6.80
N THR A 8 -5.52 -7.70 -5.58
CA THR A 8 -5.29 -6.28 -5.39
C THR A 8 -4.08 -6.03 -6.26
N ASP A 9 -4.21 -5.13 -7.24
CA ASP A 9 -3.08 -4.79 -8.09
C ASP A 9 -2.09 -4.02 -7.20
N HIS A 10 -1.25 -4.79 -6.52
CA HIS A 10 -0.33 -4.31 -5.48
C HIS A 10 0.55 -3.22 -6.08
N ALA A 11 1.03 -3.45 -7.31
CA ALA A 11 1.83 -2.50 -8.06
C ALA A 11 1.09 -1.18 -8.29
N ALA A 12 -0.19 -1.20 -8.72
CA ALA A 12 -1.00 0.00 -8.89
C ALA A 12 -1.27 0.71 -7.56
N ALA A 13 -1.53 -0.02 -6.48
CA ALA A 13 -1.74 0.56 -5.15
C ALA A 13 -0.47 1.27 -4.64
N VAL A 14 0.70 0.64 -4.82
CA VAL A 14 1.99 1.22 -4.48
C VAL A 14 2.28 2.45 -5.35
N ALA A 15 2.09 2.36 -6.67
CA ALA A 15 2.33 3.48 -7.60
C ALA A 15 1.43 4.67 -7.28
N TRP A 16 0.14 4.41 -7.01
CA TRP A 16 -0.81 5.44 -6.61
C TRP A 16 -0.39 6.09 -5.28
N LEU A 17 -0.05 5.28 -4.27
CA LEU A 17 0.33 5.79 -2.95
C LEU A 17 1.65 6.58 -2.99
N LYS A 18 2.61 6.18 -3.83
CA LYS A 18 3.84 6.95 -4.10
C LYS A 18 3.53 8.32 -4.71
N ALA A 19 2.67 8.36 -5.73
CA ALA A 19 2.29 9.60 -6.41
C ALA A 19 1.45 10.54 -5.52
N ASN A 20 0.66 9.97 -4.61
CA ASN A 20 -0.29 10.71 -3.78
C ASN A 20 0.12 10.77 -2.30
N TRP A 21 1.38 10.49 -1.97
CA TRP A 21 1.83 10.31 -0.57
C TRP A 21 1.41 11.45 0.37
N SER A 22 1.56 12.70 -0.09
CA SER A 22 1.23 13.89 0.69
C SER A 22 -0.28 14.24 0.69
N ALA A 23 -1.03 13.73 -0.30
CA ALA A 23 -2.46 13.98 -0.46
C ALA A 23 -3.34 12.81 0.04
N ALA A 24 -2.73 11.69 0.38
CA ALA A 24 -3.41 10.50 0.86
C ALA A 24 -4.04 10.74 2.25
N GLU A 25 -5.32 10.38 2.38
CA GLU A 25 -6.06 10.50 3.63
C GLU A 25 -5.44 9.64 4.73
N ARG A 26 -5.31 10.21 5.94
CA ARG A 26 -4.77 9.55 7.12
C ARG A 26 -5.95 9.03 7.96
N PRO A 27 -5.90 7.78 8.47
CA PRO A 27 -4.74 6.88 8.49
C PRO A 27 -4.57 6.06 7.21
N LEU A 28 -3.32 5.85 6.75
CA LEU A 28 -3.02 5.24 5.45
C LEU A 28 -3.46 3.77 5.33
N VAL A 29 -3.22 2.94 6.35
CA VAL A 29 -3.56 1.51 6.31
C VAL A 29 -5.07 1.29 6.10
N PRO A 30 -5.99 1.88 6.89
CA PRO A 30 -7.42 1.73 6.63
C PRO A 30 -7.81 2.28 5.26
N MET A 31 -7.28 3.42 4.83
CA MET A 31 -7.55 3.97 3.49
C MET A 31 -7.11 3.01 2.37
N ILE A 32 -5.94 2.39 2.46
CA ILE A 32 -5.45 1.42 1.46
C ILE A 32 -6.38 0.20 1.41
N ARG A 33 -6.86 -0.27 2.57
CA ARG A 33 -7.78 -1.41 2.66
C ARG A 33 -9.12 -1.10 2.00
N GLU A 34 -9.70 0.07 2.27
CA GLU A 34 -10.98 0.47 1.70
C GLU A 34 -10.88 0.79 0.21
N ARG A 35 -9.80 1.46 -0.21
CA ARG A 35 -9.61 1.91 -1.59
C ARG A 35 -9.25 0.78 -2.55
N PHE A 36 -8.39 -0.14 -2.11
CA PHE A 36 -7.83 -1.19 -2.98
C PHE A 36 -8.35 -2.60 -2.63
N GLY A 37 -9.25 -2.72 -1.67
CA GLY A 37 -9.74 -4.01 -1.18
C GLY A 37 -8.63 -4.88 -0.54
N ALA A 38 -7.52 -4.25 -0.14
CA ALA A 38 -6.33 -4.94 0.34
C ALA A 38 -6.60 -5.60 1.71
N GLY A 39 -6.05 -6.81 1.89
CA GLY A 39 -5.97 -7.42 3.20
C GLY A 39 -5.13 -6.58 4.18
N PRO A 40 -5.26 -6.79 5.50
CA PRO A 40 -4.52 -6.01 6.49
C PRO A 40 -2.99 -6.15 6.35
N ILE A 41 -2.50 -7.33 5.98
CA ILE A 41 -1.07 -7.58 5.72
C ILE A 41 -0.63 -6.91 4.42
N GLU A 42 -1.43 -7.07 3.35
CA GLU A 42 -1.17 -6.46 2.04
C GLU A 42 -1.10 -4.94 2.12
N ALA A 43 -2.00 -4.30 2.88
CA ALA A 43 -2.01 -2.86 3.05
C ALA A 43 -0.75 -2.33 3.75
N VAL A 44 -0.19 -3.10 4.69
CA VAL A 44 1.08 -2.76 5.35
C VAL A 44 2.26 -2.94 4.40
N ALA A 45 2.24 -3.96 3.55
CA ALA A 45 3.25 -4.16 2.51
C ALA A 45 3.24 -3.01 1.50
N ILE A 46 2.07 -2.65 0.97
CA ILE A 46 1.86 -1.48 0.09
C ILE A 46 2.37 -0.20 0.76
N LEU A 47 2.01 0.02 2.03
CA LEU A 47 2.47 1.20 2.79
C LEU A 47 4.00 1.24 2.91
N ARG A 48 4.64 0.12 3.23
CA ARG A 48 6.10 0.05 3.40
C ARG A 48 6.82 0.32 2.09
N GLU A 49 6.34 -0.25 0.99
CA GLU A 49 6.96 -0.08 -0.33
C GLU A 49 6.73 1.32 -0.92
N ALA A 50 5.57 1.91 -0.65
CA ALA A 50 5.27 3.28 -1.06
C ALA A 50 5.92 4.34 -0.18
N SER A 51 6.38 3.98 1.03
CA SER A 51 6.96 4.93 1.95
C SER A 51 8.28 5.50 1.41
N PRO A 52 8.42 6.83 1.31
CA PRO A 52 9.67 7.46 0.87
C PRO A 52 10.83 7.21 1.86
N HIS A 53 10.53 6.76 3.08
CA HIS A 53 11.52 6.41 4.10
C HIS A 53 11.75 4.89 4.21
N GLY A 54 10.99 4.07 3.46
CA GLY A 54 10.91 2.62 3.64
C GLY A 54 12.06 1.83 3.01
N ARG A 55 12.90 2.45 2.18
CA ARG A 55 14.08 1.81 1.59
C ARG A 55 15.29 2.72 1.70
N ARG A 56 15.98 2.68 2.84
CA ARG A 56 17.41 2.99 2.84
C ARG A 56 18.07 1.85 2.10
N GLU A 57 18.51 2.13 0.88
CA GLU A 57 19.32 1.19 0.11
C GLU A 57 20.57 0.91 0.94
N ALA A 58 20.73 -0.35 1.36
CA ALA A 58 21.98 -0.83 1.91
C ALA A 58 22.97 -0.85 0.76
N THR A 59 23.63 0.27 0.51
CA THR A 59 24.82 0.35 -0.34
C THR A 59 25.95 -0.38 0.38
N THR A 60 26.27 -1.60 -0.06
CA THR A 60 27.57 -2.26 0.18
C THR A 60 27.87 -3.15 -1.01
#